data_AF-A0A2M9LX93-F1
#
_entry.id   AF-A0A2M9LX93-F1
#
_cell.length_a   1.000
_cell.length_b   1.000
_cell.length_c   1.000
_cell.angle_alpha   90.00
_cell.angle_beta   90.00
_cell.angle_gamma   90.00
#
_symmetry.space_group_name_H-M   'P 1'
#
loop_
_entity.id
_entity.type
_entity.pdbx_description
1 polymer ?
#
loop_
_entity_poly.entity_id
_entity_poly.type
_entity_poly.pdbx_seq_one_letter_code
_entity_poly.pdbx_strand_id
1 'polypeptide(L)'
;MCVVGHGVAGRLHHQLFDGMGMSVSVVDPTAPGCGTPFPTAATVGELSTDRPVDVWSVCTPTAGHLQAVAAVLARDPEARILLEKPACRSWEGPELTALLGTYDRARLVVMNQYAHAKAPAILEAVRAEFARRHPVTAIRVAFCKDRREDIAAGRFVDLDYGVFGYEWLHMLAVLGGFLPARAFHHYLLAGPEPQAVRIARDPHLVSTAAHDTTTLSAGVGPAGEVEVELYSTIVGHDAPHAAPAPSWARRTTPAADSRLRLARIEAGPVLLTLELDPVFLPNGTRLPRNTHRLTMDGPHGHREWLIPDSPMDNALRHGVAALLGPGPGPALDLRPLDRIGRLAELARAERPAPSGPPTPAPLPTRL
;
A
#
# COMPACT_ATOMS: atom_id res chain seq x y z
N MET A 1 -20.63 12.95 4.30
CA MET A 1 -19.27 12.63 3.79
C MET A 1 -18.90 13.60 2.68
N CYS A 2 -17.63 14.01 2.58
CA CYS A 2 -17.12 14.75 1.43
C CYS A 2 -15.85 14.08 0.88
N VAL A 3 -15.81 13.76 -0.42
CA VAL A 3 -14.62 13.21 -1.08
C VAL A 3 -13.84 14.33 -1.76
N VAL A 4 -12.56 14.49 -1.44
CA VAL A 4 -11.65 15.47 -2.05
C VAL A 4 -10.73 14.75 -3.03
N GLY A 5 -10.88 15.02 -4.32
CA GLY A 5 -10.27 14.26 -5.42
C GLY A 5 -11.17 13.09 -5.86
N HIS A 6 -11.68 13.15 -7.08
CA HIS A 6 -12.66 12.24 -7.68
C HIS A 6 -12.06 11.45 -8.85
N GLY A 7 -10.76 11.12 -8.73
CA GLY A 7 -10.07 10.15 -9.58
C GLY A 7 -10.54 8.71 -9.34
N VAL A 8 -9.69 7.72 -9.67
CA VAL A 8 -10.04 6.30 -9.51
C VAL A 8 -10.34 5.93 -8.06
N ALA A 9 -9.49 6.34 -7.12
CA ALA A 9 -9.69 6.07 -5.69
C ALA A 9 -10.90 6.84 -5.12
N GLY A 10 -11.01 8.13 -5.43
CA GLY A 10 -12.15 8.95 -4.98
C GLY A 10 -13.51 8.43 -5.44
N ARG A 11 -13.63 7.97 -6.70
CA ARG A 11 -14.86 7.33 -7.19
C ARG A 11 -15.18 6.03 -6.45
N LEU A 12 -14.17 5.23 -6.13
CA LEU A 12 -14.36 4.02 -5.33
C LEU A 12 -14.84 4.36 -3.91
N HIS A 13 -14.24 5.36 -3.27
CA HIS A 13 -14.67 5.80 -1.94
C HIS A 13 -16.09 6.33 -1.96
N HIS A 14 -16.42 7.17 -2.94
CA HIS A 14 -17.79 7.65 -3.14
C HIS A 14 -18.77 6.49 -3.28
N GLN A 15 -18.51 5.52 -4.16
CA GLN A 15 -19.37 4.34 -4.33
C GLN A 15 -19.53 3.52 -3.04
N LEU A 16 -18.46 3.37 -2.25
CA LEU A 16 -18.53 2.64 -0.98
C LEU A 16 -19.30 3.41 0.09
N PHE A 17 -19.12 4.73 0.19
CA PHE A 17 -19.89 5.57 1.11
C PHE A 17 -21.37 5.60 0.73
N ASP A 18 -21.69 5.77 -0.55
CA ASP A 18 -23.06 5.72 -1.06
C ASP A 18 -23.71 4.35 -0.81
N GLY A 19 -22.98 3.25 -1.05
CA GLY A 19 -23.40 1.89 -0.73
C GLY A 19 -23.61 1.63 0.77
N MET A 20 -23.05 2.47 1.65
CA MET A 20 -23.34 2.46 3.09
C MET A 20 -24.51 3.37 3.49
N GLY A 21 -25.20 3.99 2.52
CA GLY A 21 -26.32 4.91 2.75
C GLY A 21 -25.90 6.31 3.17
N MET A 22 -24.64 6.69 2.97
CA MET A 22 -24.14 8.01 3.35
C MET A 22 -24.43 9.04 2.26
N SER A 23 -24.79 10.27 2.66
CA SER A 23 -24.79 11.40 1.74
C SER A 23 -23.36 11.84 1.42
N VAL A 24 -23.02 11.89 0.13
CA VAL A 24 -21.68 12.22 -0.35
C VAL A 24 -21.70 13.51 -1.18
N SER A 25 -20.79 14.43 -0.87
CA SER A 25 -20.40 15.54 -1.74
C SER A 25 -18.99 15.31 -2.29
N VAL A 26 -18.65 15.98 -3.38
CA VAL A 26 -17.35 15.84 -4.05
C VAL A 26 -16.69 17.21 -4.22
N VAL A 27 -15.40 17.29 -3.89
CA VAL A 27 -14.52 18.41 -4.25
C VAL A 27 -13.50 17.89 -5.25
N ASP A 28 -13.56 18.36 -6.49
CA ASP A 28 -12.54 18.07 -7.49
C ASP A 28 -12.52 19.19 -8.53
N PRO A 29 -11.35 19.77 -8.87
CA PRO A 29 -11.25 20.83 -9.87
C PRO A 29 -11.78 20.44 -11.26
N THR A 30 -11.82 19.14 -11.55
CA THR A 30 -12.28 18.56 -12.80
C THR A 30 -13.69 17.96 -12.71
N ALA A 31 -14.34 18.01 -11.53
CA ALA A 31 -15.71 17.54 -11.40
C ALA A 31 -16.65 18.44 -12.24
N PRO A 32 -17.42 17.87 -13.19
CA PRO A 32 -18.34 18.65 -14.01
C PRO A 32 -19.48 19.19 -13.14
N GLY A 33 -19.60 20.51 -13.06
CA GLY A 33 -20.64 21.20 -12.28
C GLY A 33 -22.05 21.15 -12.85
N CYS A 34 -22.40 20.17 -13.70
CA CYS A 34 -23.75 20.06 -14.25
C CYS A 34 -24.20 18.60 -14.41
N GLY A 35 -25.31 18.24 -13.75
CA GLY A 35 -26.03 16.99 -13.96
C GLY A 35 -25.67 15.82 -13.03
N THR A 36 -24.79 16.00 -12.05
CA THR A 36 -24.56 14.96 -11.03
C THR A 36 -25.67 14.97 -9.97
N PRO A 37 -26.14 13.80 -9.49
CA PRO A 37 -27.17 13.73 -8.45
C PRO A 37 -26.67 14.10 -7.04
N PHE A 38 -25.41 14.52 -6.92
CA PHE A 38 -24.73 14.85 -5.68
C PHE A 38 -24.01 16.21 -5.79
N PRO A 39 -23.84 16.94 -4.67
CA PRO A 39 -23.16 18.23 -4.66
C PRO A 39 -21.69 18.12 -5.08
N THR A 40 -21.26 19.05 -5.91
CA THR A 40 -19.87 19.16 -6.40
C THR A 40 -19.35 20.58 -6.19
N ALA A 41 -18.07 20.71 -5.86
CA ALA A 41 -17.34 21.98 -5.83
C ALA A 41 -15.95 21.81 -6.44
N ALA A 42 -15.35 22.87 -6.98
CA ALA A 42 -13.98 22.78 -7.51
C ALA A 42 -12.94 22.85 -6.37
N THR A 43 -13.26 23.57 -5.30
CA THR A 43 -12.39 23.75 -4.13
C THR A 43 -13.13 23.50 -2.81
N VAL A 44 -12.39 23.24 -1.74
CA VAL A 44 -12.95 23.05 -0.39
C VAL A 44 -13.68 24.31 0.09
N GLY A 45 -13.20 25.50 -0.28
CA GLY A 45 -13.82 26.78 0.09
C GLY A 45 -15.20 27.00 -0.53
N GLU A 46 -15.44 26.47 -1.72
CA GLU A 46 -16.70 26.62 -2.47
C GLU A 46 -17.85 25.75 -1.93
N LEU A 47 -17.57 24.79 -1.05
CA LEU A 47 -18.62 23.98 -0.44
C LEU A 47 -19.56 24.88 0.38
N SER A 48 -20.87 24.64 0.27
CA SER A 48 -21.88 25.30 1.12
C SER A 48 -21.59 25.02 2.60
N THR A 49 -21.75 26.05 3.42
CA THR A 49 -21.61 25.96 4.89
C THR A 49 -22.85 25.37 5.56
N ASP A 50 -23.99 25.30 4.87
CA ASP A 50 -25.27 24.83 5.42
C ASP A 50 -25.31 23.30 5.56
N ARG A 51 -24.33 22.61 4.99
CA ARG A 51 -24.18 21.16 5.05
C ARG A 51 -22.86 20.81 5.74
N PRO A 52 -22.88 20.52 7.06
CA PRO A 52 -21.66 20.10 7.74
C PRO A 52 -21.14 18.78 7.15
N VAL A 53 -19.83 18.61 7.17
CA VAL A 53 -19.15 17.40 6.67
C VAL A 53 -18.74 16.56 7.86
N ASP A 54 -19.36 15.38 8.02
CA ASP A 54 -19.02 14.49 9.14
C ASP A 54 -17.61 13.88 9.02
N VAL A 55 -17.22 13.52 7.80
CA VAL A 55 -15.90 12.98 7.45
C VAL A 55 -15.48 13.47 6.06
N TRP A 56 -14.24 13.90 5.98
CA TRP A 56 -13.53 14.29 4.77
C TRP A 56 -12.68 13.12 4.28
N SER A 57 -12.93 12.60 3.07
CA SER A 57 -12.14 11.54 2.44
C SER A 57 -11.22 12.15 1.39
N VAL A 58 -9.93 12.30 1.71
CA VAL A 58 -8.92 12.88 0.82
C VAL A 58 -8.32 11.78 -0.04
N CYS A 59 -8.55 11.86 -1.35
CA CYS A 59 -8.15 10.91 -2.39
C CYS A 59 -7.46 11.61 -3.57
N THR A 60 -6.81 12.74 -3.33
CA THR A 60 -5.97 13.43 -4.31
C THR A 60 -4.70 12.62 -4.60
N PRO A 61 -3.90 12.95 -5.64
CA PRO A 61 -2.57 12.37 -5.75
C PRO A 61 -1.71 12.71 -4.52
N THR A 62 -0.78 11.83 -4.13
CA THR A 62 0.07 12.01 -2.93
C THR A 62 0.71 13.39 -2.84
N ALA A 63 1.22 13.92 -3.95
CA ALA A 63 1.84 15.25 -4.01
C ALA A 63 0.91 16.41 -3.60
N GLY A 64 -0.41 16.18 -3.61
CA GLY A 64 -1.44 17.14 -3.19
C GLY A 64 -2.13 16.79 -1.87
N HIS A 65 -1.72 15.72 -1.17
CA HIS A 65 -2.35 15.33 0.09
C HIS A 65 -2.20 16.41 1.16
N LEU A 66 -0.97 16.88 1.39
CA LEU A 66 -0.70 17.88 2.43
C LEU A 66 -1.49 19.17 2.20
N GLN A 67 -1.49 19.68 0.96
CA GLN A 67 -2.27 20.85 0.59
C GLN A 67 -3.78 20.63 0.79
N ALA A 68 -4.31 19.47 0.40
CA ALA A 68 -5.72 19.15 0.58
C ALA A 68 -6.11 19.05 2.07
N VAL A 69 -5.26 18.42 2.89
CA VAL A 69 -5.45 18.35 4.35
C VAL A 69 -5.42 19.75 4.96
N ALA A 70 -4.47 20.60 4.58
CA ALA A 70 -4.40 21.98 5.06
C ALA A 70 -5.65 22.78 4.68
N ALA A 71 -6.15 22.64 3.45
CA ALA A 71 -7.38 23.32 3.00
C ALA A 71 -8.62 22.85 3.77
N VAL A 72 -8.71 21.55 4.09
CA VAL A 72 -9.77 20.99 4.92
C VAL A 72 -9.70 21.56 6.34
N LEU A 73 -8.54 21.54 6.98
CA LEU A 73 -8.37 22.03 8.36
C LEU A 73 -8.57 23.54 8.49
N ALA A 74 -8.19 24.32 7.47
CA ALA A 74 -8.47 25.75 7.43
C ALA A 74 -9.97 26.06 7.39
N ARG A 75 -10.78 25.18 6.76
CA ARG A 75 -12.24 25.29 6.72
C ARG A 75 -12.91 24.73 7.96
N ASP A 76 -12.43 23.58 8.43
CA ASP A 76 -13.00 22.79 9.53
C ASP A 76 -11.86 22.41 10.50
N PRO A 77 -11.59 23.24 11.51
CA PRO A 77 -10.50 22.99 12.47
C PRO A 77 -10.68 21.71 13.30
N GLU A 78 -11.88 21.13 13.33
CA GLU A 78 -12.21 19.89 14.03
C GLU A 78 -12.41 18.72 13.05
N ALA A 79 -11.91 18.86 11.81
CA ALA A 79 -12.16 17.92 10.74
C ALA A 79 -11.76 16.48 11.12
N ARG A 80 -12.63 15.56 10.68
CA ARG A 80 -12.38 14.13 10.71
C ARG A 80 -11.96 13.69 9.31
N ILE A 81 -10.68 13.39 9.14
CA ILE A 81 -10.06 13.18 7.85
C ILE A 81 -9.70 11.70 7.67
N LEU A 82 -10.26 11.09 6.64
CA LEU A 82 -9.83 9.82 6.09
C LEU A 82 -8.91 10.11 4.89
N LEU A 83 -7.63 9.78 5.00
CA LEU A 83 -6.62 10.14 4.01
C LEU A 83 -6.16 8.88 3.26
N GLU A 84 -6.20 8.89 1.93
CA GLU A 84 -5.61 7.82 1.13
C GLU A 84 -4.11 7.68 1.38
N LYS A 85 -3.56 6.49 1.12
CA LYS A 85 -2.13 6.23 1.27
C LYS A 85 -1.34 6.65 0.01
N PRO A 86 -0.03 6.92 0.15
CA PRO A 86 0.66 7.29 1.39
C PRO A 86 0.12 8.59 1.98
N ALA A 87 0.28 8.80 3.29
CA ALA A 87 -0.23 9.99 3.97
C ALA A 87 0.28 11.30 3.32
N CYS A 88 1.57 11.35 3.00
CA CYS A 88 2.22 12.44 2.29
C CYS A 88 3.46 11.88 1.58
N ARG A 89 4.28 12.74 0.98
CA ARG A 89 5.65 12.32 0.66
C ARG A 89 6.44 12.11 1.94
N SER A 90 7.35 11.16 1.94
CA SER A 90 8.23 10.81 3.06
C SER A 90 9.00 12.00 3.63
N TRP A 91 9.39 12.97 2.82
CA TRP A 91 10.04 14.20 3.32
C TRP A 91 9.06 15.25 3.85
N GLU A 92 7.76 15.12 3.57
CA GLU A 92 6.69 16.03 4.06
C GLU A 92 6.16 15.59 5.44
N GLY A 93 6.63 14.46 5.99
CA GLY A 93 6.19 13.94 7.28
C GLY A 93 6.27 14.94 8.46
N PRO A 94 7.37 15.68 8.62
CA PRO A 94 7.47 16.74 9.63
C PRO A 94 6.45 17.86 9.44
N GLU A 95 6.19 18.27 8.19
CA GLU A 95 5.24 19.33 7.88
C GLU A 95 3.79 18.90 8.15
N LEU A 96 3.42 17.68 7.77
CA LEU A 96 2.12 17.10 8.11
C LEU A 96 1.93 16.99 9.63
N THR A 97 2.98 16.59 10.36
CA THR A 97 2.94 16.48 11.83
C THR A 97 2.76 17.85 12.48
N ALA A 98 3.49 18.87 12.03
CA ALA A 98 3.37 20.24 12.52
C ALA A 98 1.99 20.84 12.22
N LEU A 99 1.46 20.59 11.02
CA LEU A 99 0.11 20.99 10.63
C LEU A 99 -0.93 20.39 11.58
N LEU A 100 -0.92 19.08 11.80
CA LEU A 100 -1.85 18.43 12.72
C LEU A 100 -1.69 18.92 14.17
N GLY A 101 -0.46 19.24 14.59
CA GLY A 101 -0.19 19.85 15.90
C GLY A 101 -0.81 21.24 16.10
N THR A 102 -1.17 21.94 15.02
CA THR A 102 -1.87 23.24 15.07
C THR A 102 -3.39 23.08 15.25
N TYR A 103 -3.93 21.89 14.94
CA TYR A 103 -5.36 21.56 14.98
C TYR A 103 -5.59 20.40 15.96
N ASP A 104 -5.50 20.68 17.26
CA ASP A 104 -5.54 19.69 18.36
C ASP A 104 -6.82 18.85 18.42
N ARG A 105 -7.94 19.37 17.89
CA ARG A 105 -9.23 18.67 17.83
C ARG A 105 -9.46 17.90 16.53
N ALA A 106 -8.62 18.09 15.52
CA ALA A 106 -8.71 17.34 14.28
C ALA A 106 -8.34 15.87 14.48
N ARG A 107 -8.90 15.01 13.62
CA ARG A 107 -8.63 13.57 13.64
C ARG A 107 -8.25 13.12 12.25
N LEU A 108 -7.21 12.32 12.13
CA LEU A 108 -6.76 11.81 10.84
C LEU A 108 -6.52 10.30 10.91
N VAL A 109 -7.11 9.57 9.97
CA VAL A 109 -6.84 8.16 9.71
C VAL A 109 -6.25 8.02 8.32
N VAL A 110 -5.08 7.39 8.22
CA VAL A 110 -4.52 6.98 6.93
C VAL A 110 -5.12 5.63 6.54
N MET A 111 -5.70 5.57 5.35
CA MET A 111 -6.29 4.37 4.79
C MET A 111 -5.24 3.31 4.51
N ASN A 112 -5.37 2.18 5.20
CA ASN A 112 -4.51 1.02 5.00
C ASN A 112 -5.35 -0.24 4.81
N GLN A 113 -5.67 -0.55 3.55
CA GLN A 113 -6.62 -1.62 3.20
C GLN A 113 -6.25 -2.99 3.81
N TYR A 114 -4.97 -3.32 3.97
CA TYR A 114 -4.55 -4.63 4.47
C TYR A 114 -4.37 -4.68 5.99
N ALA A 115 -4.28 -3.54 6.69
CA ALA A 115 -4.21 -3.52 8.15
C ALA A 115 -5.51 -4.02 8.81
N HIS A 116 -6.64 -3.95 8.08
CA HIS A 116 -7.96 -4.37 8.54
C HIS A 116 -8.57 -5.47 7.66
N ALA A 117 -7.76 -6.13 6.83
CA ALA A 117 -8.20 -7.28 6.07
C ALA A 117 -8.38 -8.49 7.01
N LYS A 118 -9.46 -9.26 6.81
CA LYS A 118 -9.72 -10.51 7.54
C LYS A 118 -8.76 -11.60 7.11
N ALA A 119 -8.37 -11.63 5.84
CA ALA A 119 -7.58 -12.72 5.30
C ALA A 119 -6.21 -12.92 5.99
N PRO A 120 -5.38 -11.87 6.25
CA PRO A 120 -4.17 -12.01 7.07
C PRO A 120 -4.45 -12.47 8.51
N ALA A 121 -5.53 -11.97 9.13
CA ALA A 121 -5.89 -12.40 10.49
C ALA A 121 -6.30 -13.89 10.56
N ILE A 122 -6.98 -14.39 9.54
CA ILE A 122 -7.34 -15.81 9.43
C ILE A 122 -6.08 -16.66 9.22
N LEU A 123 -5.13 -16.22 8.39
CA LEU A 123 -3.84 -16.91 8.25
C LEU A 123 -3.17 -17.06 9.62
N GLU A 124 -3.08 -15.98 10.39
CA GLU A 124 -2.47 -16.00 11.71
C GLU A 124 -3.22 -16.91 12.70
N ALA A 125 -4.56 -16.94 12.64
CA ALA A 125 -5.36 -17.87 13.45
C ALA A 125 -5.07 -19.33 13.08
N VAL A 126 -4.99 -19.66 11.79
CA VAL A 126 -4.63 -21.01 11.30
C VAL A 126 -3.20 -21.37 11.73
N ARG A 127 -2.25 -20.43 11.66
CA ARG A 127 -0.89 -20.63 12.20
C ARG A 127 -0.91 -20.97 13.68
N ALA A 128 -1.67 -20.20 14.47
CA ALA A 128 -1.78 -20.41 15.91
C ALA A 128 -2.43 -21.76 16.27
N GLU A 129 -3.30 -22.30 15.41
CA GLU A 129 -3.93 -23.61 15.58
C GLU A 129 -2.97 -24.75 15.21
N PHE A 130 -2.40 -24.73 13.99
CA PHE A 130 -1.66 -25.87 13.43
C PHE A 130 -0.15 -25.83 13.66
N ALA A 131 0.43 -24.67 13.96
CA ALA A 131 1.86 -24.48 14.14
C ALA A 131 2.21 -23.85 15.50
N ARG A 132 1.33 -23.93 16.50
CA ARG A 132 1.50 -23.29 17.83
C ARG A 132 2.86 -23.57 18.50
N ARG A 133 3.39 -24.77 18.32
CA ARG A 133 4.63 -25.25 18.96
C ARG A 133 5.86 -25.07 18.06
N HIS A 134 5.68 -24.57 16.85
CA HIS A 134 6.75 -24.39 15.89
C HIS A 134 7.12 -22.91 15.80
N PRO A 135 8.42 -22.57 15.92
CA PRO A 135 8.84 -21.20 15.69
C PRO A 135 8.59 -20.83 14.23
N VAL A 136 8.19 -19.59 13.99
CA VAL A 136 8.19 -19.02 12.65
C VAL A 136 9.64 -18.84 12.23
N THR A 137 10.01 -19.38 11.08
CA THR A 137 11.37 -19.28 10.52
C THR A 137 11.43 -18.28 9.37
N ALA A 138 10.32 -18.10 8.65
CA ALA A 138 10.25 -17.14 7.56
C ALA A 138 8.86 -16.56 7.34
N ILE A 139 8.81 -15.29 6.96
CA ILE A 139 7.62 -14.57 6.51
C ILE A 139 7.94 -13.93 5.17
N ARG A 140 7.16 -14.23 4.14
CA ARG A 140 7.41 -13.76 2.78
C ARG A 140 6.17 -13.09 2.22
N VAL A 141 6.32 -11.92 1.60
CA VAL A 141 5.19 -11.18 1.01
C VAL A 141 5.60 -10.70 -0.38
N ALA A 142 4.80 -11.03 -1.40
CA ALA A 142 5.02 -10.60 -2.77
C ALA A 142 3.78 -9.94 -3.36
N PHE A 143 3.90 -8.67 -3.74
CA PHE A 143 2.84 -7.92 -4.41
C PHE A 143 3.37 -7.40 -5.75
N CYS A 144 2.91 -8.00 -6.83
CA CYS A 144 3.35 -7.68 -8.18
C CYS A 144 2.17 -7.26 -9.04
N LYS A 145 2.40 -6.38 -10.01
CA LYS A 145 1.41 -6.00 -11.01
C LYS A 145 2.16 -5.54 -12.27
N ASP A 146 1.63 -5.80 -13.45
CA ASP A 146 2.16 -5.12 -14.65
C ASP A 146 1.48 -3.76 -14.81
N ARG A 147 2.28 -2.69 -14.82
CA ARG A 147 1.86 -1.29 -14.99
C ARG A 147 2.40 -0.69 -16.28
N ARG A 148 3.08 -1.43 -17.15
CA ARG A 148 3.72 -0.86 -18.36
C ARG A 148 2.73 -0.10 -19.25
N GLU A 149 1.54 -0.67 -19.47
CA GLU A 149 0.47 0.00 -20.24
C GLU A 149 -0.07 1.24 -19.54
N ASP A 150 -0.30 1.16 -18.23
CA ASP A 150 -0.73 2.30 -17.41
C ASP A 150 0.29 3.46 -17.51
N ILE A 151 1.57 3.15 -17.36
CA ILE A 151 2.69 4.11 -17.38
C ILE A 151 2.86 4.69 -18.79
N ALA A 152 2.78 3.87 -19.83
CA ALA A 152 2.85 4.34 -21.22
C ALA A 152 1.70 5.31 -21.55
N ALA A 153 0.54 5.14 -20.91
CA ALA A 153 -0.60 6.06 -20.99
C ALA A 153 -0.46 7.29 -20.06
N GLY A 154 0.69 7.50 -19.40
CA GLY A 154 0.93 8.61 -18.48
C GLY A 154 0.18 8.49 -17.14
N ARG A 155 -0.33 7.30 -16.80
CA ARG A 155 -1.06 7.05 -15.55
C ARG A 155 -0.16 6.33 -14.57
N PHE A 156 -0.33 6.61 -13.27
CA PHE A 156 0.47 5.99 -12.22
C PHE A 156 1.97 6.12 -12.55
N VAL A 157 2.44 7.37 -12.63
CA VAL A 157 3.86 7.69 -12.75
C VAL A 157 4.29 8.22 -11.39
N ASP A 158 5.09 7.42 -10.68
CA ASP A 158 5.58 7.73 -9.34
C ASP A 158 7.08 7.96 -9.46
N LEU A 159 7.44 9.24 -9.57
CA LEU A 159 8.82 9.69 -9.67
C LEU A 159 9.50 9.75 -8.29
N ASP A 160 8.70 9.64 -7.22
CA ASP A 160 9.17 9.80 -5.86
C ASP A 160 9.66 8.44 -5.32
N TYR A 161 8.93 7.35 -5.55
CA TYR A 161 9.20 6.05 -4.94
C TYR A 161 9.35 4.89 -5.92
N GLY A 162 8.88 5.01 -7.17
CA GLY A 162 8.83 3.86 -8.08
C GLY A 162 8.02 2.69 -7.49
N VAL A 163 8.54 1.46 -7.58
CA VAL A 163 7.86 0.26 -7.04
C VAL A 163 7.50 0.39 -5.55
N PHE A 164 8.28 1.14 -4.76
CA PHE A 164 8.06 1.27 -3.31
C PHE A 164 6.77 2.02 -2.96
N GLY A 165 6.34 2.99 -3.78
CA GLY A 165 5.11 3.76 -3.54
C GLY A 165 3.83 3.00 -3.93
N TYR A 166 3.94 2.06 -4.87
CA TYR A 166 2.79 1.29 -5.36
C TYR A 166 2.31 0.25 -4.38
N GLU A 167 3.16 -0.73 -4.07
CA GLU A 167 2.74 -1.96 -3.39
C GLU A 167 3.39 -2.13 -2.01
N TRP A 168 4.51 -1.45 -1.72
CA TRP A 168 5.29 -1.72 -0.51
C TRP A 168 4.53 -1.40 0.78
N LEU A 169 3.80 -0.29 0.83
CA LEU A 169 2.95 0.03 2.00
C LEU A 169 1.88 -1.03 2.26
N HIS A 170 1.36 -1.66 1.19
CA HIS A 170 0.43 -2.78 1.34
C HIS A 170 1.13 -4.02 1.88
N MET A 171 2.33 -4.31 1.40
CA MET A 171 3.13 -5.44 1.89
C MET A 171 3.55 -5.24 3.35
N LEU A 172 3.94 -4.02 3.74
CA LEU A 172 4.26 -3.67 5.12
C LEU A 172 3.06 -3.83 6.05
N ALA A 173 1.85 -3.49 5.59
CA ALA A 173 0.63 -3.70 6.36
C ALA A 173 0.35 -5.19 6.60
N VAL A 174 0.54 -6.03 5.58
CA VAL A 174 0.42 -7.49 5.71
C VAL A 174 1.50 -8.04 6.64
N LEU A 175 2.75 -7.63 6.46
CA LEU A 175 3.89 -8.05 7.29
C LEU A 175 3.67 -7.72 8.78
N GLY A 176 3.14 -6.52 9.06
CA GLY A 176 2.82 -6.09 10.43
C GLY A 176 1.75 -6.94 11.12
N GLY A 177 0.93 -7.68 10.36
CA GLY A 177 -0.02 -8.65 10.89
C GLY A 177 0.60 -9.99 11.29
N PHE A 178 1.83 -10.28 10.86
CA PHE A 178 2.49 -11.58 11.09
C PHE A 178 3.69 -11.49 12.03
N LEU A 179 4.36 -10.33 12.08
CA LEU A 179 5.48 -10.12 12.98
C LEU A 179 5.02 -9.69 14.38
N PRO A 180 5.72 -10.10 15.44
CA PRO A 180 5.56 -9.48 16.75
C PRO A 180 5.77 -7.97 16.65
N ALA A 181 4.94 -7.18 17.36
CA ALA A 181 4.93 -5.72 17.26
C ALA A 181 6.32 -5.07 17.45
N ARG A 182 7.14 -5.59 18.38
CA ARG A 182 8.52 -5.11 18.60
C ARG A 182 9.44 -5.40 17.41
N ALA A 183 9.33 -6.59 16.81
CA ALA A 183 10.14 -6.97 15.64
C ALA A 183 9.73 -6.14 14.41
N PHE A 184 8.42 -5.95 14.19
CA PHE A 184 7.93 -5.08 13.12
C PHE A 184 8.37 -3.63 13.30
N HIS A 185 8.26 -3.09 14.52
CA HIS A 185 8.76 -1.76 14.85
C HIS A 185 10.26 -1.61 14.56
N HIS A 186 11.07 -2.58 14.98
CA HIS A 186 12.50 -2.59 14.69
C HIS A 186 12.78 -2.63 13.18
N TYR A 187 12.07 -3.48 12.44
CA TYR A 187 12.19 -3.56 10.97
C TYR A 187 11.85 -2.24 10.28
N LEU A 188 10.80 -1.54 10.73
CA LEU A 188 10.42 -0.23 10.19
C LEU A 188 11.43 0.87 10.50
N LEU A 189 12.16 0.79 11.63
CA LEU A 189 13.15 1.79 12.01
C LEU A 189 14.54 1.50 11.43
N ALA A 190 14.87 0.24 11.19
CA ALA A 190 16.14 -0.14 10.60
C ALA A 190 16.31 0.51 9.22
N GLY A 191 17.54 0.96 8.93
CA GLY A 191 17.95 1.34 7.59
C GLY A 191 17.96 0.11 6.68
N PRO A 192 17.61 0.22 5.39
CA PRO A 192 17.77 -0.90 4.46
C PRO A 192 19.26 -1.17 4.29
N GLU A 193 19.69 -2.41 4.54
CA GLU A 193 21.06 -2.81 4.26
C GLU A 193 21.24 -2.94 2.74
N PRO A 194 22.20 -2.24 2.10
CA PRO A 194 22.37 -2.27 0.65
C PRO A 194 22.53 -3.69 0.09
N GLN A 195 23.30 -4.55 0.78
CA GLN A 195 23.47 -5.95 0.39
C GLN A 195 22.22 -6.82 0.51
N ALA A 196 21.27 -6.41 1.34
CA ALA A 196 20.02 -7.13 1.62
C ALA A 196 18.90 -6.76 0.64
N VAL A 197 19.08 -5.70 -0.15
CA VAL A 197 18.05 -5.17 -1.04
C VAL A 197 18.54 -5.17 -2.48
N ARG A 198 17.91 -5.99 -3.32
CA ARG A 198 18.13 -6.00 -4.77
C ARG A 198 17.10 -5.11 -5.44
N ILE A 199 17.54 -4.16 -6.26
CA ILE A 199 16.66 -3.16 -6.88
C ILE A 199 16.89 -3.14 -8.39
N ALA A 200 15.82 -3.36 -9.16
CA ALA A 200 15.80 -3.07 -10.57
C ALA A 200 15.46 -1.59 -10.78
N ARG A 201 16.46 -0.83 -11.19
CA ARG A 201 16.38 0.62 -11.38
C ARG A 201 15.78 0.96 -12.73
N ASP A 202 15.12 2.11 -12.78
CA ASP A 202 14.54 2.65 -14.00
C ASP A 202 14.86 4.15 -14.12
N PRO A 203 15.33 4.63 -15.29
CA PRO A 203 15.72 6.02 -15.45
C PRO A 203 14.56 7.02 -15.31
N HIS A 204 13.32 6.57 -15.53
CA HIS A 204 12.12 7.38 -15.50
C HIS A 204 11.31 7.22 -14.20
N LEU A 205 11.38 6.06 -13.53
CA LEU A 205 10.53 5.74 -12.37
C LEU A 205 11.28 5.49 -11.06
N VAL A 206 12.59 5.76 -10.98
CA VAL A 206 13.49 5.36 -9.87
C VAL A 206 13.72 3.85 -9.83
N SER A 207 12.66 3.05 -9.70
CA SER A 207 12.73 1.58 -9.62
C SER A 207 11.47 0.90 -10.15
N THR A 208 11.64 -0.26 -10.77
CA THR A 208 10.55 -1.08 -11.35
C THR A 208 10.36 -2.42 -10.66
N ALA A 209 11.36 -2.91 -9.92
CA ALA A 209 11.24 -4.07 -9.05
C ALA A 209 12.21 -3.96 -7.88
N ALA A 210 11.86 -4.60 -6.77
CA ALA A 210 12.77 -4.73 -5.62
C ALA A 210 12.50 -6.00 -4.83
N HIS A 211 13.56 -6.53 -4.22
CA HIS A 211 13.56 -7.67 -3.31
C HIS A 211 14.37 -7.31 -2.07
N ASP A 212 13.71 -7.19 -0.91
CA ASP A 212 14.32 -6.99 0.40
C ASP A 212 14.32 -8.32 1.17
N THR A 213 15.49 -8.77 1.61
CA THR A 213 15.68 -9.97 2.44
C THR A 213 16.37 -9.56 3.75
N THR A 214 15.63 -9.57 4.85
CA THR A 214 16.13 -9.15 6.16
C THR A 214 15.91 -10.24 7.20
N THR A 215 16.93 -10.56 8.00
CA THR A 215 16.77 -11.45 9.17
C THR A 215 16.54 -10.61 10.43
N LEU A 216 15.46 -10.91 11.15
CA LEU A 216 15.06 -10.19 12.36
C LEU A 216 15.20 -11.08 13.58
N SER A 217 15.75 -10.53 14.67
CA SER A 217 15.64 -11.20 15.97
C SER A 217 14.20 -11.08 16.50
N ALA A 218 13.48 -12.19 16.54
CA ALA A 218 12.05 -12.21 16.89
C ALA A 218 11.77 -12.19 18.40
N GLY A 219 12.79 -12.45 19.23
CA GLY A 219 12.68 -12.46 20.69
C GLY A 219 11.89 -13.64 21.26
N VAL A 220 12.55 -14.38 22.17
CA VAL A 220 12.09 -15.55 22.96
C VAL A 220 12.17 -16.90 22.24
N GLY A 221 13.33 -17.57 22.39
CA GLY A 221 13.55 -18.98 22.07
C GLY A 221 14.87 -19.25 21.32
N PRO A 222 15.39 -20.50 21.32
CA PRO A 222 16.64 -20.86 20.65
C PRO A 222 16.60 -20.79 19.10
N ALA A 223 15.44 -20.49 18.52
CA ALA A 223 15.23 -20.22 17.09
C ALA A 223 14.93 -18.72 16.86
N GLY A 224 15.64 -17.84 17.57
CA GLY A 224 15.31 -16.42 17.77
C GLY A 224 15.40 -15.51 16.55
N GLU A 225 15.47 -16.04 15.33
CA GLU A 225 15.59 -15.30 14.07
C GLU A 225 14.46 -15.67 13.10
N VAL A 226 13.90 -14.65 12.45
CA VAL A 226 12.87 -14.78 11.40
C VAL A 226 13.41 -14.14 10.14
N GLU A 227 13.46 -14.89 9.05
CA GLU A 227 13.72 -14.35 7.71
C GLU A 227 12.48 -13.61 7.20
N VAL A 228 12.64 -12.37 6.78
CA VAL A 228 11.61 -11.56 6.14
C VAL A 228 12.01 -11.32 4.70
N GLU A 229 11.17 -11.73 3.76
CA GLU A 229 11.35 -11.42 2.34
C GLU A 229 10.17 -10.61 1.78
N LEU A 230 10.46 -9.43 1.24
CA LEU A 230 9.50 -8.60 0.54
C LEU A 230 9.88 -8.49 -0.94
N TYR A 231 8.96 -8.84 -1.84
CA TYR A 231 9.17 -8.75 -3.28
C TYR A 231 8.07 -7.98 -4.01
N SER A 232 8.44 -7.10 -4.93
CA SER A 232 7.48 -6.40 -5.78
C SER A 232 8.07 -6.07 -7.14
N THR A 233 7.20 -6.00 -8.15
CA THR A 233 7.53 -5.55 -9.51
C THR A 233 6.30 -4.86 -10.12
N ILE A 234 6.55 -3.79 -10.87
CA ILE A 234 5.55 -3.06 -11.67
C ILE A 234 5.65 -3.35 -13.17
N VAL A 235 6.52 -4.27 -13.59
CA VAL A 235 6.75 -4.61 -15.01
C VAL A 235 6.37 -6.06 -15.35
N GLY A 236 5.57 -6.70 -14.47
CA GLY A 236 5.07 -8.05 -14.70
C GLY A 236 6.10 -9.16 -14.42
N HIS A 237 5.90 -10.32 -15.07
CA HIS A 237 6.68 -11.54 -14.83
C HIS A 237 8.10 -11.48 -15.42
N ASP A 238 8.32 -10.56 -16.36
CA ASP A 238 9.63 -10.23 -16.93
C ASP A 238 10.43 -9.33 -15.97
N ALA A 239 10.47 -9.70 -14.69
CA ALA A 239 11.17 -8.94 -13.67
C ALA A 239 12.63 -8.75 -14.09
N PRO A 240 13.19 -7.53 -14.04
CA PRO A 240 14.51 -7.27 -14.56
C PRO A 240 15.56 -8.12 -13.84
N HIS A 241 16.62 -8.52 -14.55
CA HIS A 241 17.70 -9.36 -14.00
C HIS A 241 18.31 -8.84 -12.69
N ALA A 242 18.25 -7.53 -12.45
CA ALA A 242 18.74 -6.89 -11.24
C ALA A 242 17.92 -7.22 -9.97
N ALA A 243 16.64 -7.60 -10.11
CA ALA A 243 15.77 -8.02 -9.00
C ALA A 243 14.84 -9.16 -9.47
N PRO A 244 15.38 -10.37 -9.69
CA PRO A 244 14.62 -11.48 -10.24
C PRO A 244 13.56 -11.96 -9.26
N ALA A 245 12.41 -12.40 -9.79
CA ALA A 245 11.35 -12.97 -8.97
C ALA A 245 11.85 -14.20 -8.20
N PRO A 246 11.72 -14.23 -6.86
CA PRO A 246 12.10 -15.38 -6.07
C PRO A 246 11.19 -16.56 -6.41
N SER A 247 11.69 -17.79 -6.27
CA SER A 247 10.98 -19.00 -6.69
C SER A 247 9.59 -19.13 -6.06
N TRP A 248 9.45 -18.73 -4.78
CA TRP A 248 8.19 -18.76 -4.04
C TRP A 248 7.16 -17.74 -4.54
N ALA A 249 7.57 -16.69 -5.26
CA ALA A 249 6.70 -15.68 -5.85
C ALA A 249 6.45 -15.90 -7.35
N ARG A 250 6.89 -17.02 -7.93
CA ARG A 250 6.64 -17.33 -9.34
C ARG A 250 5.26 -17.95 -9.51
N ARG A 251 4.50 -17.46 -10.50
CA ARG A 251 3.29 -18.15 -10.94
C ARG A 251 3.64 -19.42 -11.68
N THR A 252 2.94 -20.49 -11.36
CA THR A 252 3.00 -21.76 -12.10
C THR A 252 2.13 -21.75 -13.36
N THR A 253 1.15 -20.84 -13.44
CA THR A 253 0.16 -20.82 -14.52
C THR A 253 0.00 -19.39 -15.09
N PRO A 254 -0.07 -19.21 -16.42
CA PRO A 254 -0.45 -17.94 -17.01
C PRO A 254 -1.84 -17.53 -16.53
N ALA A 255 -1.97 -16.31 -15.98
CA ALA A 255 -3.27 -15.77 -15.58
C ALA A 255 -3.61 -14.55 -16.44
N ALA A 256 -4.90 -14.35 -16.70
CA ALA A 256 -5.39 -13.20 -17.46
C ALA A 256 -5.19 -11.85 -16.72
N ASP A 257 -4.94 -11.87 -15.40
CA ASP A 257 -4.68 -10.67 -14.61
C ASP A 257 -3.19 -10.62 -14.23
N SER A 258 -2.55 -9.47 -14.41
CA SER A 258 -1.13 -9.29 -14.13
C SER A 258 -0.79 -9.21 -12.63
N ARG A 259 -1.79 -9.07 -11.75
CA ARG A 259 -1.59 -8.89 -10.31
C ARG A 259 -1.31 -10.21 -9.59
N LEU A 260 -0.19 -10.31 -8.89
CA LEU A 260 0.10 -11.37 -7.91
C LEU A 260 0.12 -10.75 -6.52
N ARG A 261 -0.59 -11.34 -5.56
CA ARG A 261 -0.53 -10.91 -4.15
C ARG A 261 -0.47 -12.14 -3.27
N LEU A 262 0.68 -12.32 -2.64
CA LEU A 262 1.04 -13.54 -1.94
C LEU A 262 1.61 -13.19 -0.57
N ALA A 263 1.21 -13.93 0.44
CA ALA A 263 1.84 -13.95 1.75
C ALA A 263 2.11 -15.40 2.15
N ARG A 264 3.26 -15.67 2.76
CA ARG A 264 3.68 -17.01 3.16
C ARG A 264 4.30 -16.98 4.54
N ILE A 265 3.92 -17.94 5.39
CA ILE A 265 4.55 -18.16 6.69
C ILE A 265 5.06 -19.61 6.75
N GLU A 266 6.31 -19.76 7.15
CA GLU A 266 6.92 -21.04 7.46
C GLU A 266 7.12 -21.18 8.96
N ALA A 267 6.56 -22.23 9.53
CA ALA A 267 6.64 -22.53 10.95
C ALA A 267 6.87 -24.03 11.17
N GLY A 268 8.13 -24.41 11.35
CA GLY A 268 8.54 -25.82 11.43
C GLY A 268 8.15 -26.57 10.15
N PRO A 269 7.41 -27.69 10.24
CA PRO A 269 6.98 -28.45 9.05
C PRO A 269 5.71 -27.90 8.40
N VAL A 270 5.15 -26.78 8.91
CA VAL A 270 3.92 -26.18 8.42
C VAL A 270 4.26 -25.00 7.51
N LEU A 271 3.69 -25.03 6.32
CA LEU A 271 3.73 -23.97 5.33
C LEU A 271 2.32 -23.41 5.12
N LEU A 272 2.14 -22.12 5.37
CA LEU A 272 0.89 -21.40 5.12
C LEU A 272 1.10 -20.44 3.96
N THR A 273 0.20 -20.48 2.97
CA THR A 273 0.24 -19.59 1.81
C THR A 273 -1.11 -18.91 1.63
N LEU A 274 -1.13 -17.59 1.69
CA LEU A 274 -2.30 -16.76 1.44
C LEU A 274 -2.15 -16.03 0.11
N GLU A 275 -2.98 -16.42 -0.85
CA GLU A 275 -3.18 -15.73 -2.11
C GLU A 275 -4.32 -14.72 -1.95
N LEU A 276 -4.03 -13.44 -2.20
CA LEU A 276 -5.02 -12.37 -2.09
C LEU A 276 -5.61 -12.01 -3.47
N ASP A 277 -6.88 -11.60 -3.51
CA ASP A 277 -7.56 -11.20 -4.77
C ASP A 277 -6.68 -10.27 -5.63
N PRO A 278 -6.48 -10.60 -6.92
CA PRO A 278 -7.13 -11.69 -7.67
C PRO A 278 -6.46 -13.07 -7.49
N VAL A 279 -7.28 -14.10 -7.28
CA VAL A 279 -6.85 -15.50 -7.17
C VAL A 279 -7.35 -16.32 -8.35
N PHE A 280 -6.48 -17.18 -8.90
CA PHE A 280 -6.80 -18.13 -9.96
C PHE A 280 -6.51 -19.54 -9.48
N LEU A 281 -7.50 -20.43 -9.62
CA LEU A 281 -7.32 -21.84 -9.33
C LEU A 281 -6.38 -22.51 -10.35
N PRO A 282 -5.80 -23.69 -10.06
CA PRO A 282 -4.88 -24.38 -10.95
C PRO A 282 -5.43 -24.63 -12.38
N ASN A 283 -6.75 -24.77 -12.51
CA ASN A 283 -7.44 -24.93 -13.79
C ASN A 283 -7.64 -23.60 -14.57
N GLY A 284 -7.10 -22.48 -14.07
CA GLY A 284 -7.24 -21.14 -14.64
C GLY A 284 -8.53 -20.40 -14.26
N THR A 285 -9.42 -21.01 -13.46
CA THR A 285 -10.66 -20.35 -13.03
C THR A 285 -10.35 -19.23 -12.05
N ARG A 286 -10.80 -18.02 -12.36
CA ARG A 286 -10.69 -16.88 -11.44
C ARG A 286 -11.75 -17.01 -10.34
N LEU A 287 -11.34 -16.84 -9.08
CA LEU A 287 -12.28 -16.73 -7.98
C LEU A 287 -13.07 -15.40 -8.05
N PRO A 288 -14.27 -15.32 -7.44
CA PRO A 288 -15.00 -14.05 -7.35
C PRO A 288 -14.14 -12.95 -6.72
N ARG A 289 -14.37 -11.69 -7.14
CA ARG A 289 -13.71 -10.52 -6.53
C ARG A 289 -13.89 -10.56 -5.01
N ASN A 290 -12.90 -10.07 -4.26
CA ASN A 290 -12.91 -10.09 -2.79
C ASN A 290 -12.96 -11.52 -2.21
N THR A 291 -12.45 -12.51 -2.95
CA THR A 291 -12.24 -13.88 -2.44
C THR A 291 -10.75 -14.19 -2.45
N HIS A 292 -10.23 -14.56 -1.29
CA HIS A 292 -8.84 -14.94 -1.07
C HIS A 292 -8.75 -16.45 -0.87
N ARG A 293 -7.56 -17.01 -1.05
CA ARG A 293 -7.31 -18.44 -0.87
C ARG A 293 -6.17 -18.63 0.10
N LEU A 294 -6.43 -19.36 1.17
CA LEU A 294 -5.42 -19.79 2.13
C LEU A 294 -5.19 -21.28 1.96
N THR A 295 -3.95 -21.69 1.75
CA THR A 295 -3.55 -23.10 1.76
C THR A 295 -2.59 -23.38 2.92
N MET A 296 -2.67 -24.60 3.44
CA MET A 296 -1.75 -25.12 4.43
C MET A 296 -1.20 -26.45 3.96
N ASP A 297 0.11 -26.61 4.01
CA ASP A 297 0.83 -27.86 3.76
C ASP A 297 1.64 -28.23 5.01
N GLY A 298 1.68 -29.52 5.34
CA GLY A 298 2.46 -30.02 6.48
C GLY A 298 2.04 -31.41 6.97
N PRO A 299 2.40 -31.79 8.21
CA PRO A 299 2.11 -33.12 8.77
C PRO A 299 0.61 -33.46 8.86
N HIS A 300 -0.25 -32.44 8.83
CA HIS A 300 -1.70 -32.58 8.84
C HIS A 300 -2.33 -32.72 7.44
N GLY A 301 -1.49 -32.88 6.41
CA GLY A 301 -1.91 -32.92 5.00
C GLY A 301 -2.12 -31.53 4.42
N HIS A 302 -2.68 -31.50 3.20
CA HIS A 302 -3.07 -30.28 2.51
C HIS A 302 -4.45 -29.82 2.96
N ARG A 303 -4.60 -28.53 3.29
CA ARG A 303 -5.90 -27.90 3.58
C ARG A 303 -6.05 -26.59 2.83
N GLU A 304 -7.28 -26.24 2.48
CA GLU A 304 -7.60 -25.03 1.74
C GLU A 304 -8.84 -24.34 2.32
N TRP A 305 -8.80 -23.02 2.38
CA TRP A 305 -9.91 -22.16 2.77
C TRP A 305 -10.11 -21.05 1.74
N LEU A 306 -11.37 -20.78 1.40
CA LEU A 306 -11.76 -19.61 0.62
C LEU A 306 -12.33 -18.55 1.56
N ILE A 307 -11.75 -17.36 1.51
CA ILE A 307 -12.01 -16.29 2.47
C ILE A 307 -12.69 -15.13 1.72
N PRO A 308 -14.00 -14.90 1.92
CA PRO A 308 -14.65 -13.70 1.41
C PRO A 308 -14.25 -12.50 2.28
N ASP A 309 -13.53 -11.56 1.68
CA ASP A 309 -13.02 -10.38 2.38
C ASP A 309 -12.81 -9.22 1.40
N SER A 310 -13.21 -8.01 1.80
CA SER A 310 -12.96 -6.80 1.03
C SER A 310 -12.04 -5.88 1.84
N PRO A 311 -10.72 -5.94 1.62
CA PRO A 311 -9.75 -5.10 2.34
C PRO A 311 -10.09 -3.61 2.30
N MET A 312 -10.55 -3.11 1.15
CA MET A 312 -10.94 -1.71 0.99
C MET A 312 -12.19 -1.33 1.81
N ASP A 313 -13.27 -2.11 1.70
CA ASP A 313 -14.51 -1.84 2.45
C ASP A 313 -14.27 -1.94 3.96
N ASN A 314 -13.52 -2.95 4.43
CA ASN A 314 -13.17 -3.09 5.84
C ASN A 314 -12.38 -1.90 6.36
N ALA A 315 -11.35 -1.47 5.64
CA ALA A 315 -10.51 -0.35 6.08
C ALA A 315 -11.29 0.97 6.08
N LEU A 316 -12.17 1.18 5.12
CA LEU A 316 -13.00 2.37 5.05
C LEU A 316 -14.02 2.38 6.20
N ARG A 317 -14.69 1.26 6.48
CA ARG A 317 -15.58 1.13 7.66
C ARG A 317 -14.83 1.35 8.96
N HIS A 318 -13.64 0.76 9.10
CA HIS A 318 -12.81 0.94 10.28
C HIS A 318 -12.39 2.41 10.45
N GLY A 319 -11.93 3.06 9.39
CA GLY A 319 -11.50 4.46 9.43
C GLY A 319 -12.64 5.40 9.79
N VAL A 320 -13.83 5.23 9.20
CA VAL A 320 -15.02 6.00 9.57
C VAL A 320 -15.40 5.77 11.04
N ALA A 321 -15.41 4.52 11.50
CA ALA A 321 -15.72 4.20 12.89
C ALA A 321 -14.71 4.82 13.87
N ALA A 322 -13.42 4.78 13.55
CA ALA A 322 -12.36 5.39 14.36
C ALA A 322 -12.49 6.92 14.43
N LEU A 323 -12.85 7.56 13.31
CA LEU A 323 -13.03 9.00 13.24
C LEU A 323 -14.26 9.49 14.01
N LEU A 324 -15.38 8.77 13.91
CA LEU A 324 -16.65 9.11 14.56
C LEU A 324 -16.76 8.63 16.02
N GLY A 325 -15.89 7.71 16.44
CA GLY A 325 -15.90 7.13 17.78
C GLY A 325 -15.52 8.12 18.90
N PRO A 326 -15.96 7.89 20.14
CA PRO A 326 -15.73 8.81 21.27
C PRO A 326 -14.29 8.81 21.81
N GLY A 327 -13.45 7.85 21.39
CA GLY A 327 -12.07 7.69 21.89
C GLY A 327 -11.11 8.77 21.38
N PRO A 328 -9.85 8.76 21.85
CA PRO A 328 -8.79 9.57 21.26
C PRO A 328 -8.62 9.22 19.78
N GLY A 329 -8.26 10.21 18.96
CA GLY A 329 -7.93 9.98 17.56
C GLY A 329 -6.77 8.98 17.42
N PRO A 330 -6.75 8.17 16.36
CA PRO A 330 -5.62 7.27 16.12
C PRO A 330 -4.35 8.08 15.88
N ALA A 331 -3.24 7.61 16.46
CA ALA A 331 -1.95 8.24 16.24
C ALA A 331 -1.52 8.07 14.78
N LEU A 332 -1.00 9.15 14.19
CA LEU A 332 -0.42 9.10 12.86
C LEU A 332 0.89 8.30 12.90
N ASP A 333 0.91 7.16 12.21
CA ASP A 333 2.12 6.35 12.05
C ASP A 333 2.76 6.57 10.68
N LEU A 334 3.85 7.34 10.66
CA LEU A 334 4.64 7.61 9.46
C LEU A 334 5.81 6.64 9.25
N ARG A 335 6.07 5.72 10.18
CA ARG A 335 7.24 4.82 10.09
C ARG A 335 7.25 3.96 8.81
N PRO A 336 6.11 3.40 8.32
CA PRO A 336 6.08 2.72 7.03
C PRO A 336 6.44 3.64 5.86
N LEU A 337 6.02 4.91 5.90
CA LEU A 337 6.34 5.90 4.89
C LEU A 337 7.84 6.23 4.91
N ASP A 338 8.42 6.41 6.09
CA ASP A 338 9.85 6.67 6.25
C ASP A 338 10.69 5.49 5.71
N ARG A 339 10.25 4.25 5.96
CA ARG A 339 10.91 3.04 5.45
C ARG A 339 10.94 3.03 3.91
N ILE A 340 9.82 3.31 3.24
CA ILE A 340 9.80 3.37 1.78
C ILE A 340 10.62 4.55 1.23
N GLY A 341 10.68 5.67 1.98
CA GLY A 341 11.55 6.79 1.66
C GLY A 341 13.03 6.39 1.62
N ARG A 342 13.52 5.71 2.66
CA ARG A 342 14.91 5.22 2.72
C ARG A 342 15.22 4.18 1.64
N LEU A 343 14.26 3.31 1.29
CA LEU A 343 14.41 2.36 0.17
C LEU A 343 14.50 3.09 -1.18
N ALA A 344 13.70 4.13 -1.40
CA ALA A 344 13.76 4.94 -2.60
C ALA A 344 15.07 5.75 -2.68
N GLU A 345 15.57 6.26 -1.56
CA GLU A 345 16.88 6.91 -1.49
C GLU A 345 18.02 5.95 -1.85
N LEU A 346 18.01 4.72 -1.32
CA LEU A 346 18.96 3.68 -1.68
C LEU A 346 18.92 3.36 -3.19
N ALA A 347 17.72 3.30 -3.78
CA ALA A 347 17.58 3.11 -5.22
C ALA A 347 18.22 4.24 -6.04
N ARG A 348 18.15 5.48 -5.57
CA ARG A 348 18.73 6.67 -6.22
C ARG A 348 20.24 6.79 -6.02
N ALA A 349 20.77 6.42 -4.84
CA ALA A 349 22.16 6.64 -4.44
C ALA A 349 23.18 5.84 -5.27
N GLU A 350 22.82 4.66 -5.77
CA GLU A 350 23.69 3.82 -6.60
C GLU A 350 23.61 4.16 -8.11
N ARG A 351 23.10 5.33 -8.50
CA ARG A 351 23.29 5.82 -9.86
C ARG A 351 24.79 6.08 -10.07
N PRO A 352 25.43 5.48 -11.10
CA PRO A 352 26.72 5.97 -11.54
C PRO A 352 26.57 7.47 -11.83
N ALA A 353 27.55 8.27 -11.41
CA ALA A 353 27.61 9.66 -11.86
C ALA A 353 27.45 9.68 -13.39
N PRO A 354 26.67 10.62 -13.97
CA PRO A 354 26.56 10.71 -15.41
C PRO A 354 27.98 10.82 -15.98
N SER A 355 28.36 9.82 -16.77
CA SER A 355 29.67 9.76 -17.40
C SER A 355 29.73 10.84 -18.49
N GLY A 356 30.20 12.01 -18.09
CA GLY A 356 30.62 13.10 -18.98
C GLY A 356 29.48 14.01 -19.50
N PRO A 357 29.83 15.24 -19.90
CA PRO A 357 28.90 16.13 -20.60
C PRO A 357 28.47 15.49 -21.93
N PRO A 358 27.22 15.72 -22.38
CA PRO A 358 26.74 15.21 -23.65
C PRO A 358 27.68 15.68 -24.78
N THR A 359 28.19 14.72 -25.56
CA THR A 359 28.88 15.04 -26.81
C THR A 359 27.88 15.80 -27.69
N PRO A 360 28.18 17.03 -28.14
CA PRO A 360 27.26 17.77 -28.98
C PRO A 360 26.97 16.96 -30.23
N ALA A 361 25.68 16.78 -30.53
CA ALA A 361 25.27 16.17 -31.79
C ALA A 361 25.86 17.00 -32.96
N PRO A 362 26.49 16.36 -33.96
CA PRO A 362 26.98 17.08 -35.12
C PRO A 362 25.80 17.75 -35.83
N LEU A 363 25.93 19.06 -36.08
CA LEU A 363 24.95 19.84 -36.82
C LEU A 363 24.75 19.21 -38.22
N PRO A 364 23.51 19.08 -38.70
CA PRO A 364 23.26 18.56 -40.03
C PRO A 364 23.87 19.50 -41.07
N THR A 365 24.75 18.95 -41.91
CA THR A 365 25.25 19.59 -43.12
C THR A 365 24.06 19.91 -44.04
N ARG A 366 23.87 21.20 -44.32
CA ARG A 366 22.90 21.65 -45.32
C ARG A 366 23.36 21.16 -46.70
N LEU A 367 22.45 20.48 -47.41
CA LEU A 367 22.52 20.26 -48.86
C LEU A 367 21.87 21.43 -49.58
#